data_AF-A0A7Y3A0Y9-F1
#
_entry.id   AF-A0A7Y3A0Y9-F1
#
_cell.length_a   1.000
_cell.length_b   1.000
_cell.length_c   1.000
_cell.angle_alpha   90.00
_cell.angle_beta   90.00
_cell.angle_gamma   90.00
#
_symmetry.space_group_name_H-M   'P 1'
#
loop_
_entity.id
_entity.type
_entity.pdbx_description
1 polymer ?
#
loop_
_entity_poly.entity_id
_entity_poly.type
_entity_poly.pdbx_seq_one_letter_code
_entity_poly.pdbx_strand_id
1 'polypeptide(L)'
;MIAKSLHKRHSELAEAERQLEILSNGIFQNGELPKFKDKIAEVNQFPLRPGKLEILQINVGYMCNQVCAHCHVDAGPDRKEIMI
;
A
#
# COMPACT_ATOMS: atom_id res chain seq x y z
N MET A 1 -23.27 -0.79 -10.98
CA MET A 1 -22.71 0.49 -10.49
C MET A 1 -21.20 0.46 -10.69
N ILE A 2 -20.60 1.53 -11.20
CA ILE A 2 -19.13 1.62 -11.31
C ILE A 2 -18.57 1.74 -9.89
N ALA A 3 -17.64 0.85 -9.52
CA ALA A 3 -16.96 0.91 -8.23
C ALA A 3 -16.23 2.26 -8.06
N LYS A 4 -16.18 2.77 -6.84
CA LYS A 4 -15.49 4.03 -6.47
C LYS A 4 -14.22 3.71 -5.70
N SER A 5 -13.21 4.56 -5.81
CA SER A 5 -11.99 4.46 -4.99
C SER A 5 -12.34 4.39 -3.49
N LEU A 6 -11.46 3.81 -2.67
CA LEU A 6 -11.57 3.83 -1.22
C LEU A 6 -11.64 5.27 -0.71
N HIS A 7 -10.81 6.14 -1.28
CA HIS A 7 -10.79 7.57 -0.99
C HIS A 7 -12.17 8.22 -1.21
N LYS A 8 -12.82 7.99 -2.36
CA LYS A 8 -14.14 8.57 -2.65
C LYS A 8 -15.26 7.98 -1.79
N ARG A 9 -15.09 6.76 -1.30
CA ARG A 9 -16.02 6.10 -0.38
C ARG A 9 -15.81 6.52 1.08
N HIS A 10 -14.82 7.38 1.37
CA HIS A 10 -14.41 7.71 2.74
C HIS A 10 -14.14 6.44 3.56
N SER A 11 -13.58 5.42 2.93
CA SER A 11 -13.26 4.17 3.60
C SER A 11 -12.08 4.40 4.54
N GLU A 12 -12.19 3.88 5.76
CA GLU A 12 -11.07 3.81 6.71
C GLU A 12 -9.82 3.16 6.11
N LEU A 13 -10.00 2.24 5.14
CA LEU A 13 -8.90 1.57 4.45
C LEU A 13 -8.22 2.46 3.40
N ALA A 14 -8.69 3.68 3.14
CA ALA A 14 -7.94 4.65 2.33
C ALA A 14 -6.69 5.18 3.08
N GLU A 15 -6.70 5.13 4.41
CA GLU A 15 -5.64 5.64 5.28
C GLU A 15 -4.63 4.53 5.63
N ALA A 16 -3.35 4.76 5.32
CA ALA A 16 -2.31 3.75 5.51
C ALA A 16 -2.10 3.39 6.99
N GLU A 17 -2.17 4.37 7.89
CA GLU A 17 -2.06 4.20 9.33
C GLU A 17 -3.15 3.27 9.85
N ARG A 18 -4.38 3.42 9.31
CA ARG A 18 -5.51 2.61 9.70
C ARG A 18 -5.39 1.17 9.21
N GLN A 19 -4.86 0.96 7.99
CA GLN A 19 -4.52 -0.38 7.52
C GLN A 19 -3.49 -1.06 8.44
N LEU A 20 -2.44 -0.33 8.84
CA LEU A 20 -1.41 -0.85 9.74
C LEU A 20 -1.96 -1.17 11.12
N GLU A 21 -2.86 -0.34 11.66
CA GLU A 21 -3.54 -0.59 12.93
C GLU A 21 -4.36 -1.88 12.88
N ILE A 22 -5.17 -2.06 11.83
CA ILE A 22 -5.98 -3.27 11.62
C ILE A 22 -5.10 -4.51 11.53
N LEU A 23 -3.99 -4.45 10.79
CA LEU A 23 -3.07 -5.58 10.67
C LEU A 23 -2.38 -5.90 11.99
N SER A 24 -1.89 -4.86 12.69
CA SER A 24 -1.13 -5.00 13.94
C SER A 24 -1.99 -5.52 15.09
N ASN A 25 -3.25 -5.09 15.16
CA ASN A 25 -4.21 -5.52 16.16
C ASN A 25 -5.09 -6.69 15.70
N GLY A 26 -4.90 -7.17 14.47
CA GLY A 26 -5.63 -8.30 13.88
C GLY A 26 -4.78 -9.57 13.92
N ILE A 27 -4.47 -10.11 12.73
CA ILE A 27 -3.77 -11.40 12.59
C ILE A 27 -2.38 -11.45 13.26
N PHE A 28 -1.75 -10.29 13.50
CA PHE A 28 -0.45 -10.21 14.17
C PHE A 28 -0.55 -9.97 15.69
N GLN A 29 -1.76 -9.81 16.25
CA GLN A 29 -1.96 -9.44 17.66
C GLN A 29 -1.36 -10.47 18.64
N ASN A 30 -1.56 -11.76 18.36
CA ASN A 30 -1.13 -12.84 19.25
C ASN A 30 0.35 -13.22 19.08
N GLY A 31 1.06 -12.61 18.12
CA GLY A 31 2.48 -12.91 17.85
C GLY A 31 2.75 -14.27 17.20
N GLU A 32 1.71 -15.04 16.84
CA GLU A 32 1.86 -16.32 16.12
C GLU A 32 2.47 -16.14 14.72
N LEU A 33 2.14 -15.03 14.06
CA LEU A 33 2.69 -14.68 12.75
C LEU A 33 3.93 -13.80 12.91
N PRO A 34 5.04 -14.14 12.23
CA PRO A 34 6.28 -13.38 12.34
C PRO A 34 6.16 -12.06 11.59
N LYS A 35 6.64 -10.96 12.17
CA LYS A 35 6.70 -9.67 11.46
C LYS A 35 7.83 -9.69 10.44
N PHE A 36 7.72 -8.83 9.43
CA PHE A 36 8.75 -8.67 8.41
C PHE A 36 10.15 -8.44 9.02
N LYS A 37 10.24 -7.57 10.05
CA LYS A 37 11.50 -7.28 10.76
C LYS A 37 12.13 -8.54 11.38
N ASP A 38 11.30 -9.40 11.99
CA ASP A 38 11.78 -10.62 12.66
C ASP A 38 12.33 -11.61 11.63
N LYS A 39 11.63 -11.78 10.49
CA LYS A 39 12.11 -12.62 9.39
C LYS A 39 13.39 -12.13 8.73
N ILE A 40 13.54 -10.83 8.56
CA ILE A 40 14.78 -10.28 8.00
C ILE A 40 15.96 -10.42 8.99
N ALA A 41 15.72 -10.42 10.30
CA ALA A 41 16.78 -10.65 11.27
C ALA A 41 17.35 -12.09 11.18
N GLU A 42 16.50 -13.09 10.87
CA GLU A 42 16.92 -14.49 10.70
C GLU A 42 17.93 -14.70 9.55
N VAL A 43 17.87 -13.88 8.49
CA VAL A 43 18.74 -14.06 7.31
C VAL A 43 20.15 -13.49 7.47
N ASN A 44 20.45 -12.76 8.55
CA ASN A 44 21.78 -12.19 8.85
C ASN A 44 22.39 -11.34 7.71
N GLN A 45 21.56 -10.68 6.88
CA GLN A 45 22.01 -9.85 5.75
C GLN A 45 22.07 -8.35 6.06
N PHE A 46 22.08 -7.97 7.34
CA PHE A 46 22.18 -6.56 7.72
C PHE A 46 23.63 -6.03 7.60
N PRO A 47 23.82 -4.76 7.18
CA PRO A 47 22.78 -3.82 6.77
C PRO A 47 22.25 -4.10 5.36
N LEU A 48 20.92 -4.12 5.20
CA LEU A 48 20.31 -4.14 3.87
C LEU A 48 20.68 -2.84 3.14
N ARG A 49 21.30 -2.98 1.97
CA ARG A 49 21.64 -1.85 1.10
C ARG A 49 20.86 -1.97 -0.20
N PRO A 50 20.36 -0.85 -0.75
CA PRO A 50 19.76 -0.88 -2.07
C PRO A 50 20.81 -1.29 -3.10
N GLY A 51 20.40 -2.08 -4.09
CA GLY A 51 21.21 -2.33 -5.27
C GLY A 51 21.41 -1.06 -6.10
N LYS A 52 22.14 -1.17 -7.21
CA LYS A 52 22.21 -0.10 -8.21
C LYS A 52 20.80 0.19 -8.75
N LEU A 53 20.42 1.46 -8.79
CA LEU A 53 19.14 1.87 -9.36
C LEU A 53 19.18 1.66 -10.89
N GLU A 54 18.29 0.81 -11.40
CA GLU A 54 18.17 0.53 -12.83
C GLU A 54 16.90 1.15 -13.43
N ILE A 55 15.80 1.16 -12.67
CA ILE A 55 14.49 1.64 -13.11
C ILE A 55 13.88 2.52 -12.02
N LEU A 56 13.42 3.71 -12.42
CA LEU A 56 12.64 4.60 -11.58
C LEU A 56 11.22 4.72 -12.13
N GLN A 57 10.23 4.30 -11.36
CA GLN A 57 8.81 4.47 -11.68
C GLN A 57 8.21 5.51 -10.75
N ILE A 58 7.47 6.46 -11.33
CA ILE A 58 6.80 7.52 -10.59
C ILE A 58 5.35 7.54 -11.03
N ASN A 59 4.43 7.46 -10.08
CA ASN A 59 3.02 7.77 -10.33
C ASN A 59 2.89 9.29 -10.37
N VAL A 60 2.54 9.84 -11.53
CA VAL A 60 2.36 11.29 -11.73
C VAL A 60 0.93 11.75 -11.41
N GLY A 61 0.10 10.85 -10.90
CA GLY A 61 -1.29 11.11 -10.53
C GLY A 61 -2.01 9.83 -10.14
N TYR A 62 -3.26 9.99 -9.74
CA TYR A 62 -4.13 8.89 -9.31
C TYR A 62 -5.41 8.80 -10.14
N MET A 63 -5.62 9.72 -11.09
CA MET A 63 -6.68 9.59 -12.09
C MET A 63 -6.42 8.39 -12.99
N CYS A 64 -7.40 7.49 -13.04
CA CYS A 64 -7.43 6.33 -13.94
C CYS A 64 -8.85 6.16 -14.48
N ASN A 65 -9.03 5.52 -15.64
CA ASN A 65 -10.36 5.33 -16.23
C ASN A 65 -11.17 4.20 -15.56
N GLN A 66 -10.59 3.45 -14.63
CA GLN A 66 -11.23 2.31 -13.98
C GLN A 66 -10.82 2.23 -12.50
N VAL A 67 -11.72 1.68 -11.68
CA VAL A 67 -11.42 1.23 -10.31
C VAL A 67 -11.27 -0.29 -10.33
N CYS A 68 -10.10 -0.79 -9.93
CA CYS A 68 -9.79 -2.23 -9.86
C CYS A 68 -9.69 -2.68 -8.41
N ALA A 69 -10.22 -3.88 -8.10
CA ALA A 69 -10.22 -4.43 -6.74
C ALA A 69 -8.82 -4.67 -6.15
N HIS A 70 -7.80 -4.79 -7.01
CA HIS A 70 -6.41 -5.03 -6.64
C HIS A 70 -5.53 -3.78 -6.81
N CYS A 71 -6.12 -2.58 -7.01
CA CYS A 71 -5.35 -1.35 -7.18
C CYS A 71 -4.83 -0.86 -5.82
N HIS A 72 -3.57 -1.17 -5.51
CA HIS A 72 -2.94 -0.70 -4.27
C HIS A 72 -2.73 0.83 -4.22
N VAL A 73 -2.76 1.50 -5.38
CA VAL A 73 -2.66 2.96 -5.49
C VAL A 73 -4.00 3.65 -5.18
N ASP A 74 -5.09 2.88 -5.16
CA ASP A 74 -6.47 3.36 -5.08
C ASP A 74 -6.82 4.37 -6.20
N ALA A 75 -6.23 4.17 -7.38
CA ALA A 75 -6.48 5.01 -8.56
C ALA A 75 -7.90 4.78 -9.10
N GLY A 76 -8.47 5.81 -9.71
CA GLY A 76 -9.83 5.73 -10.23
C GLY A 76 -10.31 7.00 -10.93
N PRO A 77 -11.49 6.95 -11.59
CA PRO A 77 -12.03 8.07 -12.38
C PRO A 77 -12.59 9.19 -11.49
N ASP A 78 -12.71 8.92 -10.20
CA ASP A 78 -13.15 9.88 -9.18
C ASP A 78 -11.99 10.56 -8.43
N ARG A 79 -10.74 10.19 -8.73
CA ARG A 79 -9.53 10.86 -8.25
C ARG A 79 -9.33 12.17 -9.01
N LYS A 80 -8.59 13.12 -8.45
CA LYS A 80 -8.37 14.45 -9.06
C LYS A 80 -6.90 14.78 -9.25
N GLU A 81 -6.04 14.01 -8.62
CA GLU A 81 -4.59 14.14 -8.67
C GLU A 81 -4.11 13.76 -10.07
N ILE A 82 -3.65 14.76 -10.82
CA ILE A 82 -3.10 14.65 -12.17
C ILE A 82 -1.88 15.57 -12.29
N MET A 83 -0.92 15.18 -13.12
CA MET A 83 0.15 16.07 -13.55
C MET A 83 -0.35 16.86 -14.76
N ILE A 84 -0.35 18.20 -14.65
CA ILE A 84 -0.69 19.15 -15.71
C ILE A 84 0.60 19.73 -16.28
#